data_AF-A0A3A9K4Y5-F1
#
_entry.id   AF-A0A3A9K4Y5-F1
#
_cell.length_a   1.000
_cell.length_b   1.000
_cell.length_c   1.000
_cell.angle_alpha   90.00
_cell.angle_beta   90.00
_cell.angle_gamma   90.00
#
_symmetry.space_group_name_H-M   'P 1'
#
loop_
_entity.id
_entity.type
_entity.pdbx_description
1 polymer ?
#
loop_
_entity_poly.entity_id
_entity_poly.type
_entity_poly.pdbx_seq_one_letter_code
_entity_poly.pdbx_strand_id
1 'polypeptide(L)'
;MLKIKEVADLVGVSVRTLHHYDQIGLLKPEKLEENGYRLYNQIELDRLQQILFFKEMEVPLRMIKRILDDPFFDQMHALKVHKDLLLKKRDRLDRIIDSINSSMDKLKGGREMTDQERFEPFGMTEIEEQQKKYEAEIKEKYGHTKAYKESQQKTKNYKVTDWEKIQQEGNHIYEEMAKRTASGPQDRKVQELVASYQQHITDNFYECTTEIYSGLADMYVSDARFTKNIDKFGEGFAFFLHDAIKFYCRK
;
A
#
# COMPACT_ATOMS: atom_id res chain seq x y z
N MET A 1 -3.06 2.54 29.97
CA MET A 1 -2.01 1.95 29.11
C MET A 1 -1.74 0.54 29.59
N LEU A 2 -1.43 -0.38 28.68
CA LEU A 2 -1.08 -1.77 28.96
C LEU A 2 0.42 -1.99 28.72
N LYS A 3 1.05 -2.86 29.50
CA LYS A 3 2.42 -3.34 29.28
C LYS A 3 2.44 -4.40 28.19
N ILE A 4 3.57 -4.55 27.50
CA ILE A 4 3.72 -5.51 26.37
C ILE A 4 3.23 -6.94 26.67
N LYS A 5 3.35 -7.43 27.91
CA LYS A 5 2.82 -8.74 28.30
C LYS A 5 1.30 -8.76 28.37
N GLU A 6 0.69 -7.74 28.96
CA GLU A 6 -0.78 -7.62 29.05
C GLU A 6 -1.40 -7.49 27.65
N VAL A 7 -0.72 -6.80 26.72
CA VAL A 7 -1.13 -6.75 25.30
C VAL A 7 -0.98 -8.12 24.61
N ALA A 8 0.13 -8.82 24.83
CA ALA A 8 0.37 -10.15 24.28
C ALA A 8 -0.69 -11.17 24.73
N ASP A 9 -0.96 -11.19 26.04
CA ASP A 9 -1.95 -12.08 26.67
C ASP A 9 -3.38 -11.71 26.21
N LEU A 10 -3.69 -10.42 25.97
CA LEU A 10 -5.00 -9.94 25.50
C LEU A 10 -5.33 -10.34 24.06
N VAL A 11 -4.38 -10.23 23.12
CA VAL A 11 -4.63 -10.52 21.68
C VAL A 11 -4.10 -11.87 21.20
N GLY A 12 -3.57 -12.70 22.10
CA GLY A 12 -3.11 -14.06 21.80
C GLY A 12 -1.83 -14.14 20.94
N VAL A 13 -1.00 -13.09 20.92
CA VAL A 13 0.29 -13.10 20.18
C VAL A 13 1.47 -13.10 21.13
N SER A 14 2.58 -13.72 20.75
CA SER A 14 3.76 -13.75 21.62
C SER A 14 4.37 -12.36 21.84
N VAL A 15 4.95 -12.13 23.02
CA VAL A 15 5.74 -10.91 23.32
C VAL A 15 6.88 -10.72 22.31
N ARG A 16 7.45 -11.81 21.77
CA ARG A 16 8.44 -11.79 20.67
C ARG A 16 7.86 -11.23 19.37
N THR A 17 6.57 -11.49 19.08
CA THR A 17 5.86 -10.93 17.92
C THR A 17 5.70 -9.41 18.07
N LEU A 18 5.29 -8.93 19.25
CA LEU A 18 5.16 -7.49 19.52
C LEU A 18 6.52 -6.78 19.47
N HIS A 19 7.59 -7.37 20.03
CA HIS A 19 8.95 -6.86 19.86
C HIS A 19 9.40 -6.83 18.39
N HIS A 20 9.02 -7.82 17.58
CA HIS A 20 9.33 -7.78 16.14
C HIS A 20 8.58 -6.66 15.43
N TYR A 21 7.30 -6.42 15.76
CA TYR A 21 6.51 -5.33 15.18
C TYR A 21 7.06 -3.95 15.58
N ASP A 22 7.57 -3.80 16.80
CA ASP A 22 8.30 -2.61 17.27
C ASP A 22 9.61 -2.42 16.49
N GLN A 23 10.43 -3.47 16.36
CA GLN A 23 11.70 -3.46 15.61
C GLN A 23 11.54 -3.06 14.14
N ILE A 24 10.51 -3.53 13.44
CA ILE A 24 10.22 -3.15 12.04
C ILE A 24 9.41 -1.84 11.95
N GLY A 25 9.11 -1.19 13.08
CA GLY A 25 8.34 0.05 13.15
C GLY A 25 6.87 -0.09 12.72
N LEU A 26 6.32 -1.31 12.66
CA LEU A 26 4.92 -1.58 12.32
C LEU A 26 3.98 -1.24 13.50
N LEU A 27 4.39 -1.55 14.73
CA LEU A 27 3.67 -1.21 15.96
C LEU A 27 4.67 -0.80 17.05
N LYS A 28 4.84 0.50 17.25
CA LYS A 28 5.62 1.06 18.36
C LYS A 28 4.73 1.26 19.59
N PRO A 29 5.24 1.16 20.83
CA PRO A 29 4.56 1.64 22.02
C PRO A 29 4.51 3.18 22.04
N GLU A 30 3.47 3.78 22.62
CA GLU A 30 3.46 5.22 22.94
C GLU A 30 4.64 5.61 23.85
N LYS A 31 4.89 4.82 24.91
CA LYS A 31 5.91 5.14 25.90
C LYS A 31 6.84 3.97 26.19
N LEU A 32 8.14 4.28 26.18
CA LEU A 32 9.16 3.54 26.91
C LEU A 32 9.35 4.21 28.27
N GLU A 33 9.24 3.43 29.35
CA GLU A 33 9.64 3.84 30.69
C GLU A 33 11.16 3.69 30.87
N GLU A 34 11.75 4.42 31.82
CA GLU A 34 13.19 4.41 32.12
C GLU A 34 13.73 3.02 32.52
N ASN A 35 12.83 2.17 33.04
CA ASN A 35 13.05 0.77 33.38
C ASN A 35 13.02 -0.19 32.16
N GLY A 36 12.88 0.34 30.93
CA GLY A 36 12.80 -0.41 29.67
C GLY A 36 11.43 -1.01 29.32
N TYR A 37 10.40 -0.80 30.15
CA TYR A 37 9.05 -1.32 29.88
C TYR A 37 8.37 -0.52 28.76
N ARG A 38 7.63 -1.24 27.91
CA ARG A 38 6.85 -0.71 26.79
C ARG A 38 5.38 -0.62 27.18
N LEU A 39 4.80 0.57 27.01
CA LEU A 39 3.41 0.90 27.31
C LEU A 39 2.65 1.26 26.04
N TYR A 40 1.44 0.69 25.92
CA TYR A 40 0.55 0.87 24.78
C TYR A 40 -0.76 1.55 25.24
N ASN A 41 -1.22 2.56 24.50
CA ASN A 41 -2.51 3.22 24.68
C ASN A 41 -3.60 2.57 23.79
N GLN A 42 -4.76 3.22 23.61
CA GLN A 42 -5.82 2.69 22.74
C GLN A 42 -5.47 2.76 21.24
N ILE A 43 -4.78 3.80 20.78
CA ILE A 43 -4.36 4.02 19.39
C ILE A 43 -3.47 2.86 18.91
N GLU A 44 -2.52 2.42 19.75
CA GLU A 44 -1.72 1.23 19.45
C GLU A 44 -2.54 -0.07 19.42
N LEU A 45 -3.57 -0.20 20.27
CA LEU A 45 -4.44 -1.39 20.28
C LEU A 45 -5.33 -1.43 19.04
N ASP A 46 -5.87 -0.29 18.61
CA ASP A 46 -6.64 -0.15 17.36
C ASP A 46 -5.77 -0.46 16.15
N ARG A 47 -4.52 0.03 16.14
CA ARG A 47 -3.52 -0.29 15.10
C ARG A 47 -3.11 -1.77 15.13
N LEU A 48 -2.95 -2.37 16.30
CA LEU A 48 -2.69 -3.81 16.45
C LEU A 48 -3.85 -4.65 15.90
N GLN A 49 -5.10 -4.25 16.15
CA GLN A 49 -6.27 -4.91 15.57
C GLN A 49 -6.24 -4.87 14.03
N GLN A 50 -5.91 -3.71 13.44
CA GLN A 50 -5.72 -3.58 11.98
C GLN A 50 -4.61 -4.51 11.46
N ILE A 51 -3.46 -4.59 12.15
CA ILE A 51 -2.35 -5.47 11.77
C ILE A 51 -2.81 -6.94 11.74
N LEU A 52 -3.62 -7.37 12.71
CA LEU A 52 -4.17 -8.72 12.79
C LEU A 52 -5.16 -9.01 11.63
N PHE A 53 -6.06 -8.07 11.32
CA PHE A 53 -6.95 -8.16 10.15
C PHE A 53 -6.18 -8.37 8.83
N PHE A 54 -5.13 -7.58 8.58
CA PHE A 54 -4.30 -7.77 7.39
C PHE A 54 -3.47 -9.06 7.43
N LYS A 55 -3.05 -9.53 8.63
CA LYS A 55 -2.35 -10.80 8.78
C LYS A 55 -3.21 -12.02 8.47
N GLU A 56 -4.52 -11.95 8.70
CA GLU A 56 -5.50 -13.00 8.34
C GLU A 56 -5.77 -13.06 6.83
N MET A 57 -5.46 -11.99 6.10
CA MET A 57 -5.42 -11.96 4.63
C MET A 57 -4.05 -12.39 4.06
N GLU A 58 -3.16 -12.96 4.88
CA GLU A 58 -1.80 -13.39 4.50
C GLU A 58 -0.89 -12.26 3.97
N VAL A 59 -1.30 -10.99 4.12
CA VAL A 59 -0.56 -9.83 3.58
C VAL A 59 0.83 -9.74 4.24
N PRO A 60 1.92 -9.58 3.46
CA PRO A 60 3.26 -9.47 4.02
C PRO A 60 3.41 -8.25 4.94
N LEU A 61 4.07 -8.40 6.09
CA LEU A 61 4.22 -7.34 7.12
C LEU A 61 4.72 -5.99 6.56
N ARG A 62 5.60 -6.00 5.55
CA ARG A 62 6.08 -4.78 4.85
C ARG A 62 4.97 -4.06 4.08
N MET A 63 4.02 -4.80 3.50
CA MET A 63 2.86 -4.24 2.81
C MET A 63 1.82 -3.76 3.83
N ILE A 64 1.58 -4.50 4.92
CA ILE A 64 0.76 -4.03 6.04
C ILE A 64 1.29 -2.69 6.56
N LYS A 65 2.60 -2.58 6.79
CA LYS A 65 3.25 -1.33 7.21
C LYS A 65 2.98 -0.20 6.21
N ARG A 66 3.20 -0.41 4.91
CA ARG A 66 2.93 0.61 3.87
C ARG A 66 1.46 1.04 3.80
N ILE A 67 0.51 0.13 4.06
CA ILE A 67 -0.93 0.43 4.08
C ILE A 67 -1.28 1.23 5.33
N LEU A 68 -0.81 0.82 6.52
CA LEU A 68 -1.14 1.48 7.79
C LEU A 68 -0.29 2.74 8.08
N ASP A 69 0.76 2.98 7.31
CA ASP A 69 1.55 4.23 7.32
C ASP A 69 1.16 5.16 6.16
N ASP A 70 0.24 4.77 5.28
CA ASP A 70 -0.32 5.70 4.30
C ASP A 70 -1.44 6.52 4.96
N PRO A 71 -1.32 7.85 5.09
CA PRO A 71 -2.40 8.67 5.64
C PRO A 71 -3.66 8.58 4.77
N PHE A 72 -3.54 8.22 3.49
CA PHE A 72 -4.67 8.04 2.57
C PHE A 72 -5.25 6.63 2.55
N PHE A 73 -4.84 5.79 3.51
CA PHE A 73 -5.67 4.73 4.04
C PHE A 73 -7.04 5.29 4.48
N ASP A 74 -8.11 4.82 3.84
CA ASP A 74 -9.46 4.88 4.39
C ASP A 74 -9.70 3.58 5.15
N GLN A 75 -9.60 3.65 6.48
CA GLN A 75 -9.85 2.54 7.39
C GLN A 75 -11.27 1.95 7.21
N MET A 76 -12.28 2.77 6.92
CA MET A 76 -13.66 2.31 6.75
C MET A 76 -13.84 1.58 5.41
N HIS A 77 -13.23 2.06 4.33
CA HIS A 77 -13.19 1.34 3.06
C HIS A 77 -12.39 0.02 3.18
N ALA A 78 -11.22 0.07 3.81
CA ALA A 78 -10.37 -1.11 4.01
C ALA A 78 -11.06 -2.19 4.87
N LEU A 79 -11.77 -1.80 5.94
CA LEU A 79 -12.56 -2.73 6.75
C LEU A 79 -13.74 -3.34 5.98
N LYS A 80 -14.37 -2.60 5.05
CA LYS A 80 -15.39 -3.15 4.15
C LYS A 80 -14.79 -4.17 3.17
N VAL A 81 -13.71 -3.81 2.48
CA VAL A 81 -13.00 -4.72 1.56
C VAL A 81 -12.48 -5.97 2.28
N HIS A 82 -11.95 -5.82 3.50
CA HIS A 82 -11.52 -6.94 4.34
C HIS A 82 -12.70 -7.84 4.74
N LYS A 83 -13.82 -7.26 5.18
CA LYS A 83 -15.05 -8.00 5.50
C LYS A 83 -15.56 -8.79 4.29
N ASP A 84 -15.60 -8.18 3.12
CA ASP A 84 -16.10 -8.84 1.90
C ASP A 84 -15.16 -9.98 1.46
N LEU A 85 -13.84 -9.83 1.64
CA LEU A 85 -12.89 -10.93 1.41
C LEU A 85 -13.01 -12.04 2.47
N LEU A 86 -13.27 -11.70 3.75
CA LEU A 86 -13.53 -12.69 4.80
C LEU A 86 -14.83 -13.46 4.55
N LEU A 87 -15.89 -12.80 4.08
CA LEU A 87 -17.12 -13.45 3.65
C LEU A 87 -16.84 -14.42 2.49
N LYS A 88 -16.10 -14.00 1.45
CA LYS A 88 -15.67 -14.91 0.37
C LYS A 88 -14.79 -16.07 0.86
N LYS A 89 -13.88 -15.84 1.82
CA LYS A 89 -13.07 -16.90 2.44
C LYS A 89 -13.98 -17.91 3.17
N ARG A 90 -14.96 -17.44 3.96
CA ARG A 90 -15.97 -18.29 4.60
C ARG A 90 -16.76 -19.09 3.56
N ASP A 91 -17.33 -18.43 2.56
CA ASP A 91 -18.16 -19.07 1.53
C ASP A 91 -17.39 -20.13 0.72
N ARG A 92 -16.05 -20.01 0.63
CA ARG A 92 -15.17 -21.06 0.09
C ARG A 92 -14.93 -22.20 1.10
N LEU A 93 -14.68 -21.89 2.37
CA LEU A 93 -14.53 -22.90 3.43
C LEU A 93 -15.81 -23.72 3.60
N ASP A 94 -16.98 -23.09 3.50
CA ASP A 94 -18.28 -23.75 3.52
C ASP A 94 -18.41 -24.75 2.35
N ARG A 95 -18.07 -24.33 1.11
CA ARG A 95 -18.01 -25.26 -0.05
C ARG A 95 -17.00 -26.40 0.12
N ILE A 96 -15.87 -26.17 0.79
CA ILE A 96 -14.89 -27.23 1.12
C ILE A 96 -15.47 -28.19 2.17
N ILE A 97 -16.18 -27.69 3.19
CA ILE A 97 -16.87 -28.49 4.20
C ILE A 97 -17.96 -29.35 3.57
N ASP A 98 -18.76 -28.81 2.63
CA ASP A 98 -19.78 -29.57 1.91
C ASP A 98 -19.19 -30.67 1.01
N SER A 99 -18.03 -30.40 0.39
CA SER A 99 -17.26 -31.41 -0.37
C SER A 99 -16.71 -32.51 0.55
N ILE A 100 -16.26 -32.17 1.75
CA ILE A 100 -15.84 -33.13 2.79
C ILE A 100 -17.04 -33.97 3.28
N ASN A 101 -18.18 -33.34 3.59
CA ASN A 101 -19.40 -34.03 4.00
C ASN A 101 -19.86 -35.03 2.94
N SER A 102 -19.94 -34.59 1.68
CA SER A 102 -20.29 -35.42 0.53
C SER A 102 -19.31 -36.58 0.33
N SER A 103 -18.00 -36.35 0.55
CA SER A 103 -16.97 -37.39 0.51
C SER A 103 -17.09 -38.38 1.68
N MET A 104 -17.44 -37.92 2.87
CA MET A 104 -17.70 -38.77 4.04
C MET A 104 -18.95 -39.63 3.85
N ASP A 105 -19.99 -39.13 3.19
CA ASP A 105 -21.19 -39.91 2.89
C ASP A 105 -20.96 -40.91 1.76
N LYS A 106 -20.16 -40.57 0.72
CA LYS A 106 -19.65 -41.56 -0.25
C LYS A 106 -18.93 -42.73 0.45
N LEU A 107 -18.09 -42.45 1.44
CA LEU A 107 -17.38 -43.48 2.21
C LEU A 107 -18.30 -44.35 3.09
N LYS A 108 -19.55 -43.93 3.33
CA LYS A 108 -20.59 -44.73 4.00
C LYS A 108 -21.49 -45.51 3.01
N GLY A 109 -21.19 -45.45 1.71
CA GLY A 109 -22.02 -46.05 0.64
C GLY A 109 -23.00 -45.09 -0.05
N GLY A 110 -22.84 -43.77 0.15
CA GLY A 110 -23.62 -42.73 -0.54
C GLY A 110 -23.21 -42.50 -2.00
N ARG A 111 -23.88 -41.52 -2.64
CA ARG A 111 -23.67 -41.14 -4.05
C ARG A 111 -22.20 -40.77 -4.34
N GLU A 112 -21.72 -41.13 -5.53
CA GLU A 112 -20.46 -40.59 -6.07
C GLU A 112 -20.61 -39.12 -6.55
N MET A 113 -19.62 -38.31 -6.21
CA MET A 113 -19.37 -36.98 -6.80
C MET A 113 -18.55 -37.13 -8.08
N THR A 114 -18.83 -36.28 -9.07
CA THR A 114 -17.99 -36.05 -10.24
C THR A 114 -16.69 -35.34 -9.87
N ASP A 115 -15.64 -35.46 -10.68
CA ASP A 115 -14.37 -34.76 -10.42
C ASP A 115 -14.51 -33.23 -10.43
N GLN A 116 -15.48 -32.68 -11.17
CA GLN A 116 -15.77 -31.25 -11.15
C GLN A 116 -16.37 -30.81 -9.80
N GLU A 117 -17.32 -31.57 -9.24
CA GLU A 117 -17.86 -31.36 -7.89
C GLU A 117 -16.78 -31.54 -6.79
N ARG A 118 -15.77 -32.39 -7.02
CA ARG A 118 -14.68 -32.65 -6.07
C ARG A 118 -13.65 -31.51 -5.99
N PHE A 119 -13.37 -30.83 -7.11
CA PHE A 119 -12.23 -29.91 -7.20
C PHE A 119 -12.59 -28.40 -7.36
N GLU A 120 -13.83 -28.02 -7.70
CA GLU A 120 -14.25 -26.60 -7.79
C GLU A 120 -13.90 -25.75 -6.55
N PRO A 121 -14.14 -26.19 -5.30
CA PRO A 121 -13.94 -25.34 -4.12
C PRO A 121 -12.48 -24.93 -3.87
N PHE A 122 -11.54 -25.56 -4.58
CA PHE A 122 -10.11 -25.30 -4.44
C PHE A 122 -9.58 -24.26 -5.44
N GLY A 123 -10.39 -23.79 -6.40
CA GLY A 123 -9.98 -22.78 -7.39
C GLY A 123 -9.57 -21.43 -6.80
N MET A 124 -8.55 -20.79 -7.39
CA MET A 124 -8.06 -19.44 -7.03
C MET A 124 -8.54 -18.34 -8.01
N THR A 125 -9.25 -18.71 -9.07
CA THR A 125 -9.49 -17.89 -10.27
C THR A 125 -10.10 -16.51 -9.99
N GLU A 126 -11.13 -16.41 -9.15
CA GLU A 126 -11.77 -15.12 -8.84
C GLU A 126 -10.80 -14.07 -8.27
N ILE A 127 -9.82 -14.49 -7.45
CA ILE A 127 -8.88 -13.58 -6.79
C ILE A 127 -7.85 -13.07 -7.81
N GLU A 128 -7.35 -13.95 -8.67
CA GLU A 128 -6.45 -13.56 -9.75
C GLU A 128 -7.15 -12.66 -10.78
N GLU A 129 -8.41 -12.93 -11.11
CA GLU A 129 -9.21 -12.09 -12.01
C GLU A 129 -9.44 -10.69 -11.45
N GLN A 130 -9.62 -10.55 -10.13
CA GLN A 130 -9.76 -9.25 -9.47
C GLN A 130 -8.44 -8.44 -9.55
N GLN A 131 -7.28 -9.09 -9.40
CA GLN A 131 -5.98 -8.44 -9.60
C GLN A 131 -5.75 -8.05 -11.07
N LYS A 132 -6.04 -8.97 -12.00
CA LYS A 132 -5.95 -8.73 -13.46
C LYS A 132 -6.84 -7.56 -13.90
N LYS A 133 -7.99 -7.33 -13.27
CA LYS A 133 -8.85 -6.14 -13.52
C LYS A 133 -8.18 -4.82 -13.12
N TYR A 134 -7.43 -4.78 -12.03
CA TYR A 134 -6.75 -3.54 -11.60
C TYR A 134 -5.53 -3.22 -12.50
N GLU A 135 -4.78 -4.24 -12.93
CA GLU A 135 -3.77 -4.07 -13.98
C GLU A 135 -4.39 -3.66 -15.32
N ALA A 136 -5.58 -4.19 -15.65
CA ALA A 136 -6.30 -3.84 -16.87
C ALA A 136 -6.72 -2.36 -16.90
N GLU A 137 -7.27 -1.80 -15.81
CA GLU A 137 -7.67 -0.38 -15.77
C GLU A 137 -6.48 0.56 -16.01
N ILE A 138 -5.33 0.26 -15.41
CA ILE A 138 -4.08 1.03 -15.60
C ILE A 138 -3.59 0.88 -17.05
N LYS A 139 -3.64 -0.33 -17.61
CA LYS A 139 -3.24 -0.64 -18.99
C LYS A 139 -4.20 -0.04 -20.03
N GLU A 140 -5.47 0.13 -19.70
CA GLU A 140 -6.49 0.78 -20.53
C GLU A 140 -6.29 2.30 -20.56
N LYS A 141 -6.14 2.95 -19.38
CA LYS A 141 -5.92 4.39 -19.31
C LYS A 141 -4.56 4.85 -19.87
N TYR A 142 -3.49 4.06 -19.69
CA TYR A 142 -2.12 4.51 -19.97
C TYR A 142 -1.29 3.59 -20.88
N GLY A 143 -1.70 2.34 -21.12
CA GLY A 143 -0.89 1.33 -21.81
C GLY A 143 -0.64 1.61 -23.30
N HIS A 144 -1.34 2.56 -23.89
CA HIS A 144 -1.10 3.03 -25.25
C HIS A 144 0.18 3.88 -25.35
N THR A 145 0.51 4.62 -24.28
CA THR A 145 1.57 5.64 -24.26
C THR A 145 2.99 5.05 -24.43
N LYS A 146 3.90 5.87 -24.98
CA LYS A 146 5.35 5.58 -25.02
C LYS A 146 5.90 5.42 -23.59
N ALA A 147 5.54 6.34 -22.71
CA ALA A 147 5.95 6.36 -21.31
C ALA A 147 5.62 5.08 -20.54
N TYR A 148 4.39 4.54 -20.67
CA TYR A 148 4.04 3.29 -19.98
C TYR A 148 4.90 2.09 -20.45
N LYS A 149 5.18 2.02 -21.76
CA LYS A 149 5.99 0.94 -22.35
C LYS A 149 7.46 1.04 -21.92
N GLU A 150 8.00 2.24 -21.85
CA GLU A 150 9.34 2.49 -21.29
C GLU A 150 9.42 2.14 -19.81
N SER A 151 8.43 2.54 -19.01
CA SER A 151 8.33 2.22 -17.58
C SER A 151 8.36 0.72 -17.33
N GLN A 152 7.51 -0.03 -18.06
CA GLN A 152 7.48 -1.49 -17.99
C GLN A 152 8.82 -2.13 -18.41
N GLN A 153 9.55 -1.53 -19.35
CA GLN A 153 10.83 -2.05 -19.83
C GLN A 153 12.01 -1.70 -18.90
N LYS A 154 12.06 -0.49 -18.30
CA LYS A 154 13.08 -0.11 -17.30
C LYS A 154 12.90 -0.92 -16.01
N THR A 155 11.69 -0.93 -15.46
CA THR A 155 11.42 -1.49 -14.12
C THR A 155 11.37 -3.01 -14.08
N LYS A 156 11.29 -3.70 -15.24
CA LYS A 156 11.19 -5.17 -15.39
C LYS A 156 12.17 -5.98 -14.52
N ASN A 157 13.38 -5.45 -14.34
CA ASN A 157 14.47 -6.13 -13.65
C ASN A 157 14.81 -5.49 -12.28
N TYR A 158 14.05 -4.50 -11.81
CA TYR A 158 14.31 -3.79 -10.56
C TYR A 158 14.04 -4.69 -9.34
N LYS A 159 15.04 -4.76 -8.46
CA LYS A 159 14.96 -5.45 -7.18
C LYS A 159 14.38 -4.53 -6.12
N VAL A 160 13.98 -5.09 -4.98
CA VAL A 160 13.44 -4.34 -3.84
C VAL A 160 14.39 -3.22 -3.38
N THR A 161 15.70 -3.47 -3.40
CA THR A 161 16.75 -2.49 -3.10
C THR A 161 16.77 -1.29 -4.03
N ASP A 162 16.45 -1.51 -5.31
CA ASP A 162 16.50 -0.48 -6.35
C ASP A 162 15.30 0.44 -6.16
N TRP A 163 14.12 -0.14 -5.92
CA TRP A 163 12.91 0.58 -5.52
C TRP A 163 13.08 1.37 -4.21
N GLU A 164 13.72 0.78 -3.19
CA GLU A 164 14.00 1.45 -1.91
C GLU A 164 14.91 2.67 -2.10
N LYS A 165 15.97 2.55 -2.93
CA LYS A 165 16.84 3.68 -3.28
C LYS A 165 16.09 4.77 -4.05
N ILE A 166 15.34 4.40 -5.10
CA ILE A 166 14.60 5.35 -5.95
C ILE A 166 13.58 6.13 -5.11
N GLN A 167 12.86 5.46 -4.19
CA GLN A 167 11.94 6.18 -3.29
C GLN A 167 12.66 7.13 -2.33
N GLN A 168 13.86 6.80 -1.84
CA GLN A 168 14.64 7.72 -0.98
C GLN A 168 15.08 8.97 -1.75
N GLU A 169 15.57 8.82 -2.98
CA GLU A 169 15.98 9.94 -3.84
C GLU A 169 14.80 10.87 -4.16
N GLY A 170 13.66 10.32 -4.57
CA GLY A 170 12.45 11.11 -4.85
C GLY A 170 11.90 11.82 -3.61
N ASN A 171 11.84 11.13 -2.46
CA ASN A 171 11.40 11.72 -1.20
C ASN A 171 12.29 12.88 -0.74
N HIS A 172 13.62 12.75 -0.88
CA HIS A 172 14.55 13.80 -0.48
C HIS A 172 14.35 15.10 -1.29
N ILE A 173 14.05 14.99 -2.58
CA ILE A 173 13.74 16.14 -3.44
C ILE A 173 12.42 16.82 -2.98
N TYR A 174 11.41 16.03 -2.58
CA TYR A 174 10.17 16.55 -1.99
C TYR A 174 10.40 17.26 -0.65
N GLU A 175 11.20 16.68 0.26
CA GLU A 175 11.56 17.32 1.53
C GLU A 175 12.24 18.68 1.33
N GLU A 176 13.19 18.79 0.40
CA GLU A 176 13.89 20.05 0.11
C GLU A 176 12.99 21.11 -0.56
N MET A 177 11.94 20.70 -1.28
CA MET A 177 10.91 21.63 -1.78
C MET A 177 9.94 22.05 -0.68
N ALA A 178 9.50 21.13 0.18
CA ALA A 178 8.56 21.40 1.26
C ALA A 178 9.10 22.43 2.26
N LYS A 179 10.39 22.33 2.60
CA LYS A 179 11.14 23.31 3.43
C LYS A 179 11.18 24.74 2.82
N ARG A 180 10.79 24.89 1.54
CA ARG A 180 10.85 26.15 0.77
C ARG A 180 9.47 26.65 0.32
N THR A 181 8.39 26.03 0.80
CA THR A 181 7.00 26.45 0.54
C THR A 181 6.78 27.95 0.80
N ALA A 182 7.30 28.47 1.91
CA ALA A 182 7.25 29.88 2.28
C ALA A 182 7.98 30.85 1.31
N SER A 183 8.87 30.35 0.45
CA SER A 183 9.53 31.14 -0.62
C SER A 183 8.69 31.22 -1.90
N GLY A 184 7.60 30.44 -1.99
CA GLY A 184 6.71 30.40 -3.15
C GLY A 184 7.18 29.48 -4.29
N PRO A 185 6.26 29.00 -5.14
CA PRO A 185 6.55 27.99 -6.18
C PRO A 185 7.50 28.47 -7.28
N GLN A 186 7.69 29.79 -7.39
CA GLN A 186 8.55 30.44 -8.38
C GLN A 186 10.01 30.63 -7.90
N ASP A 187 10.31 30.32 -6.63
CA ASP A 187 11.67 30.49 -6.09
C ASP A 187 12.71 29.74 -6.93
N ARG A 188 13.90 30.36 -7.07
CA ARG A 188 14.98 29.83 -7.91
C ARG A 188 15.44 28.44 -7.45
N LYS A 189 15.46 28.17 -6.15
CA LYS A 189 15.89 26.87 -5.60
C LYS A 189 14.78 25.83 -5.61
N VAL A 190 13.52 26.23 -5.43
CA VAL A 190 12.35 25.38 -5.71
C VAL A 190 12.37 24.91 -7.17
N GLN A 191 12.61 25.82 -8.11
CA GLN A 191 12.65 25.52 -9.54
C GLN A 191 13.81 24.61 -9.96
N GLU A 192 14.98 24.72 -9.32
CA GLU A 192 16.07 23.73 -9.46
C GLU A 192 15.64 22.33 -8.99
N LEU A 193 14.87 22.23 -7.91
CA LEU A 193 14.40 20.96 -7.36
C LEU A 193 13.27 20.33 -8.19
N VAL A 194 12.36 21.14 -8.74
CA VAL A 194 11.34 20.70 -9.72
C VAL A 194 12.00 20.08 -10.95
N ALA A 195 13.03 20.73 -11.52
CA ALA A 195 13.83 20.16 -12.60
C ALA A 195 14.50 18.84 -12.20
N SER A 196 15.06 18.79 -10.98
CA SER A 196 15.70 17.59 -10.43
C SER A 196 14.72 16.41 -10.28
N TYR A 197 13.47 16.68 -9.92
CA TYR A 197 12.43 15.65 -9.81
C TYR A 197 11.99 15.12 -11.19
N GLN A 198 11.88 15.99 -12.20
CA GLN A 198 11.61 15.57 -13.58
C GLN A 198 12.73 14.65 -14.12
N GLN A 199 13.99 15.00 -13.83
CA GLN A 199 15.13 14.15 -14.21
C GLN A 199 15.11 12.82 -13.45
N HIS A 200 14.81 12.82 -12.16
CA HIS A 200 14.65 11.59 -11.37
C HIS A 200 13.55 10.66 -11.92
N ILE A 201 12.41 11.20 -12.41
CA ILE A 201 11.39 10.39 -13.11
C ILE A 201 11.95 9.85 -14.44
N THR A 202 12.67 10.70 -15.18
CA THR A 202 13.28 10.36 -16.48
C THR A 202 14.29 9.22 -16.36
N ASP A 203 15.16 9.27 -15.36
CA ASP A 203 16.22 8.30 -15.15
C ASP A 203 15.68 6.92 -14.72
N ASN A 204 14.62 6.90 -13.89
CA ASN A 204 14.15 5.67 -13.25
C ASN A 204 12.90 5.03 -13.89
N PHE A 205 12.08 5.78 -14.63
CA PHE A 205 10.81 5.26 -15.16
C PHE A 205 10.68 5.40 -16.68
N TYR A 206 10.56 6.62 -17.21
CA TYR A 206 10.28 6.88 -18.62
C TYR A 206 10.63 8.31 -18.99
N GLU A 207 10.83 8.61 -20.28
CA GLU A 207 11.11 9.98 -20.76
C GLU A 207 10.01 10.96 -20.30
N CYS A 208 10.28 11.75 -19.26
CA CYS A 208 9.29 12.62 -18.63
C CYS A 208 9.35 14.01 -19.26
N THR A 209 8.75 14.17 -20.44
CA THR A 209 8.69 15.47 -21.13
C THR A 209 7.95 16.52 -20.28
N THR A 210 8.15 17.81 -20.55
CA THR A 210 7.43 18.90 -19.85
C THR A 210 5.91 18.81 -20.02
N GLU A 211 5.43 18.28 -21.14
CA GLU A 211 4.01 17.97 -21.36
C GLU A 211 3.50 16.88 -20.40
N ILE A 212 4.21 15.74 -20.33
CA ILE A 212 3.86 14.65 -19.40
C ILE A 212 3.94 15.14 -17.95
N TYR A 213 4.98 15.89 -17.60
CA TYR A 213 5.19 16.40 -16.24
C TYR A 213 4.12 17.42 -15.82
N SER A 214 3.69 18.28 -16.75
CA SER A 214 2.52 19.17 -16.57
C SER A 214 1.23 18.37 -16.34
N GLY A 215 1.01 17.27 -17.06
CA GLY A 215 -0.15 16.38 -16.85
C GLY A 215 -0.10 15.59 -15.54
N LEU A 216 1.08 15.19 -15.08
CA LEU A 216 1.28 14.60 -13.76
C LEU A 216 0.89 15.58 -12.64
N ALA A 217 1.24 16.87 -12.79
CA ALA A 217 0.82 17.90 -11.84
C ALA A 217 -0.71 18.01 -11.74
N ASP A 218 -1.45 17.96 -12.85
CA ASP A 218 -2.93 17.95 -12.81
C ASP A 218 -3.46 16.70 -12.07
N MET A 219 -2.87 15.54 -12.33
CA MET A 219 -3.24 14.29 -11.65
C MET A 219 -3.00 14.36 -10.13
N TYR A 220 -1.93 15.03 -9.69
CA TYR A 220 -1.58 15.18 -8.28
C TYR A 220 -2.60 16.00 -7.46
N VAL A 221 -3.42 16.83 -8.09
CA VAL A 221 -4.48 17.63 -7.42
C VAL A 221 -5.91 17.21 -7.79
N SER A 222 -6.10 16.44 -8.87
CA SER A 222 -7.43 15.96 -9.30
C SER A 222 -7.81 14.57 -8.79
N ASP A 223 -6.84 13.73 -8.42
CA ASP A 223 -7.08 12.46 -7.73
C ASP A 223 -6.57 12.54 -6.28
N ALA A 224 -7.53 12.55 -5.35
CA ALA A 224 -7.28 12.71 -3.92
C ALA A 224 -6.31 11.67 -3.33
N ARG A 225 -6.09 10.51 -3.98
CA ARG A 225 -5.08 9.53 -3.56
C ARG A 225 -3.65 10.05 -3.75
N PHE A 226 -3.40 10.77 -4.85
CA PHE A 226 -2.08 11.33 -5.13
C PHE A 226 -1.80 12.58 -4.30
N THR A 227 -2.79 13.49 -4.19
CA THR A 227 -2.70 14.70 -3.35
C THR A 227 -2.26 14.36 -1.93
N LYS A 228 -2.92 13.36 -1.34
CA LYS A 228 -2.79 12.93 0.07
C LYS A 228 -1.48 12.12 0.26
N ASN A 229 -0.97 11.47 -0.80
CA ASN A 229 0.39 10.89 -0.75
C ASN A 229 1.52 11.94 -0.81
N ILE A 230 1.28 13.09 -1.44
CA ILE A 230 2.25 14.20 -1.57
C ILE A 230 2.19 15.14 -0.36
N ASP A 231 1.00 15.39 0.20
CA ASP A 231 0.84 16.20 1.42
C ASP A 231 1.50 15.60 2.68
N LYS A 232 2.01 14.36 2.61
CA LYS A 232 2.92 13.79 3.62
C LYS A 232 4.17 14.63 3.89
N PHE A 233 4.58 15.48 2.93
CA PHE A 233 5.75 16.35 3.05
C PHE A 233 5.38 17.76 3.57
N GLY A 234 4.08 18.10 3.62
CA GLY A 234 3.55 19.35 4.16
C GLY A 234 2.09 19.53 3.76
N GLU A 235 1.27 20.13 4.62
CA GLU A 235 -0.15 20.39 4.32
C GLU A 235 -0.29 21.32 3.10
N GLY A 236 -1.04 20.89 2.07
CA GLY A 236 -1.16 21.60 0.80
C GLY A 236 0.08 21.56 -0.09
N PHE A 237 1.11 20.77 0.25
CA PHE A 237 2.32 20.62 -0.56
C PHE A 237 2.02 20.07 -1.96
N ALA A 238 0.98 19.27 -2.16
CA ALA A 238 0.52 18.82 -3.47
C ALA A 238 0.09 19.97 -4.39
N PHE A 239 -0.61 20.98 -3.84
CA PHE A 239 -1.01 22.17 -4.58
C PHE A 239 0.19 23.09 -4.85
N PHE A 240 1.09 23.24 -3.87
CA PHE A 240 2.37 23.94 -4.08
C PHE A 240 3.23 23.29 -5.16
N LEU A 241 3.33 21.95 -5.15
CA LEU A 241 4.08 21.18 -6.12
C LEU A 241 3.43 21.25 -7.52
N HIS A 242 2.10 21.19 -7.60
CA HIS A 242 1.36 21.47 -8.83
C HIS A 242 1.76 22.84 -9.38
N ASP A 243 1.66 23.91 -8.60
CA ASP A 243 1.96 25.27 -9.06
C ASP A 243 3.44 25.44 -9.45
N ALA A 244 4.36 24.80 -8.73
CA ALA A 244 5.79 24.83 -9.02
C ALA A 244 6.12 24.09 -10.33
N ILE A 245 5.49 22.94 -10.59
CA ILE A 245 5.61 22.20 -11.86
C ILE A 245 4.93 22.99 -12.99
N LYS A 246 3.73 23.52 -12.79
CA LYS A 246 3.04 24.35 -13.79
C LYS A 246 3.81 25.61 -14.15
N PHE A 247 4.54 26.22 -13.22
CA PHE A 247 5.43 27.35 -13.52
C PHE A 247 6.70 26.92 -14.25
N TYR A 248 7.25 25.76 -13.90
CA TYR A 248 8.42 25.18 -14.59
C TYR A 248 8.10 24.83 -16.05
N CYS A 249 7.01 24.11 -16.31
CA CYS A 249 6.56 23.67 -17.64
C CYS A 249 5.95 24.78 -18.53
N ARG A 250 6.06 26.06 -18.13
CA ARG A 250 5.63 27.24 -18.93
C ARG A 250 6.81 27.98 -19.58
N LYS A 251 8.03 27.46 -19.45
CA LYS A 251 9.27 28.00 -20.02
C LYS A 251 9.72 27.18 -21.22
#